data_AF-A0A1J6J8K6-F1
#
_entry.id   AF-A0A1J6J8K6-F1
#
_cell.length_a   1.000
_cell.length_b   1.000
_cell.length_c   1.000
_cell.angle_alpha   90.00
_cell.angle_beta   90.00
_cell.angle_gamma   90.00
#
_symmetry.space_group_name_H-M   'P 1'
#
loop_
_entity.id
_entity.type
_entity.pdbx_description
1 polymer ?
#
loop_
_entity_poly.entity_id
_entity_poly.type
_entity_poly.pdbx_seq_one_letter_code
_entity_poly.pdbx_strand_id
1 'polypeptide(L)'
;MAKTAKANKNDSSSKKKKNKKSSKSGPKLKDMKHKAAAKKENPFETIWSRRKFDILGKKRKGEERRIGEARSSAIEKRKKTLLKEYEQSAKSSIFVDKRIGENDEGLGEFDKAILRSQRERQ
;
A
#
# COMPACT_ATOMS: atom_id res chain seq x y z
N MET A 1 -63.09 -31.13 -10.90
CA MET A 1 -64.16 -30.91 -9.90
C MET A 1 -64.13 -32.04 -8.90
N ALA A 2 -63.83 -31.75 -7.62
CA ALA A 2 -64.29 -32.47 -6.43
C ALA A 2 -63.54 -31.90 -5.21
N LYS A 3 -64.23 -31.11 -4.38
CA LYS A 3 -63.77 -30.70 -3.04
C LYS A 3 -64.58 -31.51 -2.02
N THR A 4 -63.91 -32.21 -1.13
CA THR A 4 -64.44 -32.71 0.16
C THR A 4 -63.28 -32.64 1.15
N ALA A 5 -63.25 -31.73 2.14
CA ALA A 5 -64.02 -31.63 3.37
C ALA A 5 -63.22 -32.11 4.61
N LYS A 6 -62.88 -31.14 5.48
CA LYS A 6 -62.71 -31.16 6.95
C LYS A 6 -61.96 -32.32 7.63
N ALA A 7 -60.97 -31.97 8.47
CA ALA A 7 -61.16 -31.86 9.93
C ALA A 7 -59.89 -31.41 10.65
N ASN A 8 -60.02 -30.41 11.53
CA ASN A 8 -59.06 -30.06 12.57
C ASN A 8 -59.33 -30.92 13.81
N LYS A 9 -58.30 -31.48 14.45
CA LYS A 9 -58.27 -31.73 15.89
C LYS A 9 -56.85 -31.56 16.43
N ASN A 10 -56.74 -30.63 17.38
CA ASN A 10 -55.62 -30.46 18.30
C ASN A 10 -55.36 -31.76 19.07
N ASP A 11 -54.11 -32.04 19.48
CA ASP A 11 -53.83 -32.07 20.91
C ASP A 11 -52.34 -32.08 21.28
N SER A 12 -52.09 -31.37 22.37
CA SER A 12 -51.10 -31.47 23.44
C SER A 12 -49.75 -32.20 23.27
N SER A 13 -48.76 -31.51 23.86
CA SER A 13 -47.84 -32.02 24.90
C SER A 13 -46.36 -32.25 24.54
N SER A 14 -45.54 -31.52 25.31
CA SER A 14 -44.34 -32.02 26.01
C SER A 14 -42.97 -32.04 25.30
N LYS A 15 -42.16 -31.06 25.72
CA LYS A 15 -40.70 -31.06 25.95
C LYS A 15 -39.93 -32.34 25.58
N LYS A 16 -38.88 -32.19 24.75
CA LYS A 16 -37.58 -32.85 25.00
C LYS A 16 -36.38 -32.08 24.43
N LYS A 17 -35.54 -31.57 25.35
CA LYS A 17 -34.21 -30.98 25.10
C LYS A 17 -33.30 -32.00 24.39
N LYS A 18 -32.55 -31.56 23.37
CA LYS A 18 -31.29 -32.22 22.96
C LYS A 18 -30.19 -31.15 22.82
N ASN A 19 -29.32 -31.08 23.82
CA ASN A 19 -28.04 -30.35 23.76
C ASN A 19 -27.12 -31.05 22.75
N LYS A 20 -26.78 -30.36 21.64
CA LYS A 20 -25.77 -30.84 20.68
C LYS A 20 -24.42 -30.21 21.05
N LYS A 21 -23.58 -30.96 21.76
CA LYS A 21 -22.15 -30.62 21.97
C LYS A 21 -21.47 -30.58 20.60
N SER A 22 -20.95 -29.43 20.20
CA SER A 22 -20.12 -29.30 18.99
C SER A 22 -18.66 -29.57 19.38
N SER A 23 -18.12 -30.69 18.91
CA SER A 23 -16.69 -31.00 18.92
C SER A 23 -15.98 -30.07 17.94
N LYS A 24 -15.17 -29.15 18.46
CA LYS A 24 -14.22 -28.34 17.66
C LYS A 24 -12.81 -28.87 17.92
N SER A 25 -12.45 -29.93 17.21
CA SER A 25 -11.07 -30.41 17.07
C SER A 25 -10.62 -30.10 15.64
N GLY A 26 -10.07 -28.89 15.45
CA GLY A 26 -9.37 -28.48 14.25
C GLY A 26 -8.22 -27.54 14.65
N PRO A 27 -7.05 -27.63 14.01
CA PRO A 27 -5.86 -26.93 14.46
C PRO A 27 -6.06 -25.42 14.38
N LYS A 28 -5.59 -24.70 15.41
CA LYS A 28 -5.76 -23.25 15.57
C LYS A 28 -5.01 -22.52 14.44
N LEU A 29 -5.75 -22.06 13.43
CA LEU A 29 -5.32 -21.08 12.43
C LEU A 29 -5.10 -19.66 13.03
N LYS A 30 -4.58 -19.55 14.25
CA LYS A 30 -4.49 -18.26 14.98
C LYS A 30 -3.08 -17.70 15.12
N ASP A 31 -2.04 -18.41 14.68
CA ASP A 31 -0.66 -17.98 14.95
C ASP A 31 0.02 -17.23 13.79
N MET A 32 -0.66 -17.01 12.66
CA MET A 32 -0.12 -16.22 11.53
C MET A 32 -0.52 -14.74 11.51
N LYS A 33 -1.11 -14.19 12.59
CA LYS A 33 -1.50 -12.77 12.66
C LYS A 33 -0.55 -11.88 13.47
N HIS A 34 0.67 -12.33 13.76
CA HIS A 34 1.65 -11.52 14.52
C HIS A 34 2.63 -10.70 13.66
N LYS A 35 2.57 -10.77 12.33
CA LYS A 35 3.41 -9.95 11.43
C LYS A 35 2.81 -8.59 11.03
N ALA A 36 1.61 -8.27 11.51
CA ALA A 36 0.90 -7.03 11.16
C ALA A 36 0.18 -6.41 12.35
N ALA A 37 0.73 -6.53 13.57
CA ALA A 37 0.47 -5.48 14.55
C ALA A 37 1.12 -4.23 13.94
N ALA A 38 0.30 -3.38 13.31
CA ALA A 38 0.74 -2.10 12.77
C ALA A 38 1.66 -1.48 13.83
N LYS A 39 2.94 -1.33 13.48
CA LYS A 39 3.91 -0.66 14.36
C LYS A 39 3.22 0.64 14.73
N LYS A 40 2.94 0.84 16.03
CA LYS A 40 2.28 2.06 16.50
C LYS A 40 3.08 3.21 15.90
N GLU A 41 2.48 3.93 14.95
CA GLU A 41 3.19 4.97 14.22
C GLU A 41 3.65 5.98 15.27
N ASN A 42 4.95 6.24 15.28
CA ASN A 42 5.55 7.09 16.28
C ASN A 42 4.93 8.49 16.15
N PRO A 43 4.33 9.07 17.21
CA PRO A 43 3.63 10.35 17.13
C PRO A 43 4.54 11.52 16.70
N PHE A 44 5.86 11.33 16.71
CA PHE A 44 6.83 12.34 16.26
C PHE A 44 7.16 12.30 14.76
N GLU A 45 6.78 11.24 14.04
CA GLU A 45 7.02 11.14 12.58
C GLU A 45 6.10 12.09 11.79
N THR A 46 4.99 12.45 12.43
CA THR A 46 3.90 13.24 11.87
C THR A 46 3.79 14.57 12.58
N ILE A 47 4.09 15.66 11.87
CA ILE A 47 3.77 17.00 12.36
C ILE A 47 2.36 17.35 11.89
N TRP A 48 1.48 17.64 12.84
CA TRP A 48 0.13 18.13 12.60
C TRP A 48 0.00 19.55 13.19
N SER A 49 -0.71 20.43 12.48
CA SER A 49 -1.07 21.75 13.00
C SER A 49 -2.51 21.74 13.51
N ARG A 50 -2.75 22.33 14.69
CA ARG A 50 -4.12 22.54 15.19
C ARG A 50 -4.80 23.61 14.35
N ARG A 51 -6.02 23.32 13.88
CA ARG A 51 -6.88 24.34 13.29
C ARG A 51 -7.45 25.22 14.40
N LYS A 52 -7.66 26.49 14.08
CA LYS A 52 -8.27 27.44 15.00
C LYS A 52 -9.78 27.19 15.17
N PHE A 53 -10.45 26.70 14.13
CA PHE A 53 -11.89 26.42 14.11
C PHE A 53 -12.18 25.12 13.38
N ASP A 54 -13.19 24.40 13.85
CA ASP A 54 -13.69 23.18 13.22
C ASP A 54 -14.67 23.53 12.10
N ILE A 55 -14.43 22.97 10.91
CA ILE A 55 -15.33 23.12 9.76
C ILE A 55 -15.98 21.77 9.50
N LEU A 56 -17.30 21.69 9.72
CA LEU A 56 -18.08 20.49 9.47
C LEU A 56 -18.03 20.11 7.97
N GLY A 57 -17.89 18.83 7.67
CA GLY A 57 -17.93 18.30 6.29
C GLY A 57 -16.62 18.39 5.48
N LYS A 58 -15.56 19.04 5.97
CA LYS A 58 -14.29 19.14 5.24
C LYS A 58 -13.32 18.00 5.61
N LYS A 59 -13.02 17.10 4.66
CA LYS A 59 -12.01 16.02 4.85
C LYS A 59 -10.59 16.60 4.91
N ARG A 60 -9.78 16.11 5.86
CA ARG A 60 -8.37 16.49 6.08
C ARG A 60 -7.46 15.67 5.16
N LYS A 61 -7.28 16.08 3.90
CA LYS A 61 -6.26 15.51 3.00
C LYS A 61 -5.01 16.40 3.05
N GLY A 62 -3.87 15.85 3.46
CA GLY A 62 -2.57 16.54 3.40
C GLY A 62 -2.23 17.51 4.55
N GLU A 63 -3.04 17.57 5.62
CA GLU A 63 -2.66 18.31 6.85
C GLU A 63 -1.51 17.63 7.61
N GLU A 64 -1.33 16.33 7.37
CA GLU A 64 -0.28 15.52 7.96
C GLU A 64 1.01 15.62 7.14
N ARG A 65 2.07 16.19 7.72
CA ARG A 65 3.40 16.20 7.08
C ARG A 65 4.27 15.13 7.73
N ARG A 66 4.61 14.09 6.96
CA ARG A 66 5.56 13.04 7.34
C ARG A 66 6.99 13.49 7.04
N ILE A 67 7.57 14.26 7.95
CA ILE A 67 8.89 14.89 7.73
C ILE A 67 10.02 13.86 7.81
N GLY A 68 9.91 12.86 8.68
CA GLY A 68 10.91 11.78 8.79
C GLY A 68 11.06 11.00 7.49
N GLU A 69 9.94 10.52 6.93
CA GLU A 69 9.90 9.84 5.63
C GLU A 69 10.44 10.70 4.48
N ALA A 70 10.10 11.99 4.46
CA ALA A 70 10.59 12.90 3.42
C ALA A 70 12.12 13.08 3.50
N ARG A 71 12.66 13.22 4.72
CA ARG A 71 14.10 13.36 4.97
C ARG A 71 14.85 12.07 4.63
N SER A 72 14.36 10.91 5.04
CA SER A 72 14.98 9.62 4.71
C SER A 72 15.01 9.40 3.19
N SER A 73 13.89 9.65 2.51
CA SER A 73 13.80 9.58 1.04
C SER A 73 14.80 10.52 0.36
N ALA A 74 14.96 11.74 0.87
CA ALA A 74 15.93 12.70 0.32
C ALA A 74 17.39 12.23 0.52
N ILE A 75 17.72 11.65 1.68
CA ILE A 75 19.04 11.08 1.94
C ILE A 75 19.30 9.89 1.00
N GLU A 76 18.33 9.01 0.81
CA GLU A 76 18.45 7.90 -0.13
C GLU A 76 18.67 8.37 -1.57
N LYS A 77 17.97 9.43 -2.00
CA LYS A 77 18.21 10.05 -3.31
C LYS A 77 19.65 10.54 -3.45
N ARG A 78 20.17 11.28 -2.47
CA ARG A 78 21.57 11.76 -2.48
C ARG A 78 22.59 10.63 -2.49
N LYS A 79 22.34 9.56 -1.73
CA LYS A 79 23.17 8.34 -1.75
C LYS A 79 23.16 7.65 -3.11
N LYS A 80 22.07 7.75 -3.86
CA LYS A 80 21.97 7.14 -5.21
C LYS A 80 22.57 8.01 -6.31
N THR A 81 22.60 9.33 -6.16
CA THR A 81 23.11 10.28 -7.16
C THR A 81 24.47 10.86 -6.75
N LEU A 82 24.47 11.88 -5.88
CA LEU A 82 25.66 12.66 -5.49
C LEU A 82 26.79 11.79 -4.94
N LEU A 83 26.47 10.78 -4.13
CA LEU A 83 27.49 9.89 -3.58
C LEU A 83 28.19 9.11 -4.70
N LYS A 84 27.43 8.62 -5.69
CA LYS A 84 28.02 7.90 -6.83
C LYS A 84 28.85 8.82 -7.70
N GLU A 85 28.39 10.04 -7.93
CA GLU A 85 29.12 11.06 -8.68
C GLU A 85 30.46 11.39 -7.98
N TYR A 86 30.45 11.54 -6.65
CA TYR A 86 31.66 11.75 -5.85
C TYR A 86 32.62 10.56 -5.90
N GLU A 87 32.12 9.33 -5.78
CA GLU A 87 32.95 8.13 -5.92
C GLU A 87 33.55 7.99 -7.32
N GLN A 88 32.89 8.54 -8.35
CA GLN A 88 33.36 8.54 -9.73
C GLN A 88 34.32 9.68 -10.03
N SER A 89 34.23 10.83 -9.34
CA SER A 89 35.07 11.99 -9.65
C SER A 89 36.56 11.75 -9.42
N ALA A 90 36.93 10.80 -8.56
CA ALA A 90 38.31 10.39 -8.33
C ALA A 90 38.82 9.35 -9.36
N LYS A 91 37.98 8.87 -10.27
CA LYS A 91 38.32 7.83 -11.25
C LYS A 91 38.60 8.47 -12.61
N SER A 92 39.64 7.98 -13.28
CA SER A 92 40.04 8.47 -14.62
C SER A 92 39.27 7.82 -15.76
N SER A 93 38.59 6.68 -15.53
CA SER A 93 37.78 5.99 -16.53
C SER A 93 36.34 5.79 -16.07
N ILE A 94 35.39 5.98 -16.99
CA ILE A 94 33.95 5.82 -16.77
C ILE A 94 33.41 4.91 -17.88
N PHE A 95 32.70 3.86 -17.49
CA PHE A 95 31.98 3.01 -18.46
C PHE A 95 30.70 3.72 -18.92
N VAL A 96 30.56 3.91 -20.23
CA VAL A 96 29.37 4.49 -20.85
C VAL A 96 28.66 3.41 -21.65
N ASP A 97 27.43 3.07 -21.27
CA ASP A 97 26.60 2.12 -22.03
C ASP A 97 26.00 2.82 -23.25
N LYS A 98 26.53 2.52 -24.44
CA LYS A 98 26.07 3.08 -25.72
C LYS A 98 24.80 2.42 -26.25
N ARG A 99 24.32 1.30 -25.67
CA ARG A 99 23.18 0.54 -26.20
C ARG A 99 21.82 1.16 -25.90
N ILE A 100 21.76 2.09 -24.93
CA ILE A 100 20.50 2.62 -24.41
C ILE A 100 20.56 4.15 -24.41
N GLY A 101 19.54 4.78 -25.00
CA GLY A 101 19.35 6.23 -24.95
C GLY A 101 20.18 6.99 -25.98
N GLU A 102 20.59 8.21 -25.63
CA GLU A 102 21.16 9.19 -26.56
C GLU A 102 22.69 9.04 -26.76
N ASN A 103 23.36 8.20 -25.98
CA ASN A 103 24.83 8.14 -25.90
C ASN A 103 25.50 7.36 -27.04
N ASP A 104 24.73 6.89 -28.03
CA ASP A 104 25.29 6.25 -29.21
C ASP A 104 25.82 7.30 -30.19
N GLU A 105 27.05 7.12 -30.66
CA GLU A 105 27.68 7.99 -31.65
C GLU A 105 27.10 7.76 -33.06
N GLY A 106 26.55 6.57 -33.33
CA GLY A 106 25.95 6.23 -34.63
C GLY A 106 24.54 6.80 -34.86
N LEU A 107 23.87 7.32 -33.83
CA LEU A 107 22.54 7.92 -33.91
C LEU A 107 22.64 9.40 -34.34
N GLY A 108 21.84 9.79 -35.34
CA GLY A 108 21.74 11.17 -35.79
C GLY A 108 21.17 12.10 -34.72
N GLU A 109 21.48 13.40 -34.80
CA GLU A 109 21.05 14.42 -33.83
C GLU A 109 19.52 14.49 -33.67
N PHE A 110 18.79 14.23 -34.76
CA PHE A 110 17.32 14.22 -34.76
C PHE A 110 16.74 13.05 -33.95
N ASP A 111 17.26 11.83 -34.16
CA ASP A 111 16.80 10.64 -33.43
C ASP A 111 17.14 10.73 -31.94
N LYS A 112 18.30 11.32 -31.63
CA LYS A 112 18.71 11.68 -30.26
C LYS A 112 17.69 12.60 -29.58
N ALA A 113 17.25 13.65 -30.27
CA ALA A 113 16.24 14.58 -29.75
C ALA A 113 14.89 13.91 -29.49
N ILE A 114 14.48 12.97 -30.35
CA ILE A 114 13.24 12.18 -30.15
C ILE A 114 13.35 11.32 -28.89
N LEU A 115 14.45 10.60 -28.71
CA LEU A 115 14.68 9.74 -27.53
C LEU A 115 14.70 10.55 -26.23
N ARG A 116 15.32 11.74 -26.24
CA ARG A 116 15.28 12.68 -25.11
C ARG A 116 13.85 13.08 -24.76
N SER A 117 13.07 13.50 -25.76
CA SER A 117 11.68 13.93 -25.58
C SER A 117 10.77 12.80 -25.08
N GLN A 118 11.01 11.55 -25.50
CA GLN A 118 10.29 10.38 -24.99
C GLN A 118 10.61 10.10 -23.52
N ARG A 119 11.88 10.23 -23.12
CA ARG A 119 12.33 10.02 -21.74
C ARG A 119 11.80 11.08 -20.77
N GLU A 120 11.74 12.34 -21.19
CA GLU A 120 11.21 13.44 -20.36
C GLU A 120 9.71 13.32 -20.07
N ARG A 121 8.96 12.62 -20.93
CA ARG A 121 7.51 12.41 -20.77
C ARG A 121 7.14 11.25 -19.84
N GLN A 122 8.12 10.43 -19.41
CA GLN A 122 7.92 9.31 -18.48
C GLN A 122 8.21 9.75 -17.04
#